data_AF-A0A7K2VP97-F1
#
_entry.id   AF-A0A7K2VP97-F1
#
_cell.length_a   1.000
_cell.length_b   1.000
_cell.length_c   1.000
_cell.angle_alpha   90.00
_cell.angle_beta   90.00
_cell.angle_gamma   90.00
#
_symmetry.space_group_name_H-M   'P 1'
#
loop_
_entity.id
_entity.type
_entity.pdbx_description
1 polymer ?
#
loop_
_entity_poly.entity_id
_entity_poly.type
_entity_poly.pdbx_seq_one_letter_code
_entity_poly.pdbx_strand_id
1 'polypeptide(L)'
;ERCATSTVLRVAAKLAEPLRGARTWRPARRDDLEEVALRAGLRPDGSGRVACPFGYADTDSAVRGLVSTGLFDAAVAATDRKQVAKELTESLHPYRRPDGTVWMPNVFRYLIARVP
;
A
#
# COMPACT_ATOMS: atom_id res chain seq x y z
N GLU A 1 1.01 -3.57 11.71
CA GLU A 1 1.42 -4.36 10.52
C GLU A 1 2.88 -4.05 10.19
N ARG A 2 3.49 -4.68 9.18
CA ARG A 2 4.82 -4.29 8.66
C ARG A 2 4.72 -4.25 7.14
N CYS A 3 4.63 -3.06 6.55
CA CYS A 3 4.42 -2.90 5.11
C CYS A 3 5.60 -2.14 4.50
N ALA A 4 6.51 -2.84 3.83
CA ALA A 4 7.61 -2.21 3.09
C ALA A 4 7.06 -1.28 2.00
N THR A 5 5.97 -1.65 1.33
CA THR A 5 5.33 -0.83 0.29
C THR A 5 4.83 0.53 0.81
N SER A 6 4.66 0.70 2.12
CA SER A 6 4.24 1.99 2.69
C SER A 6 5.20 3.16 2.38
N THR A 7 6.49 2.91 2.17
CA THR A 7 7.45 3.95 1.77
C THR A 7 7.21 4.40 0.33
N VAL A 8 6.97 3.45 -0.58
CA VAL A 8 6.63 3.70 -1.98
C VAL A 8 5.31 4.46 -2.10
N LEU A 9 4.30 4.10 -1.31
CA LEU A 9 2.99 4.79 -1.33
C LEU A 9 3.07 6.27 -0.89
N ARG A 10 4.10 6.67 -0.13
CA ARG A 10 4.28 8.09 0.23
C ARG A 10 4.59 8.97 -0.98
N VAL A 11 5.06 8.41 -2.09
CA VAL A 11 5.23 9.13 -3.37
C VAL A 11 3.89 9.74 -3.81
N ALA A 12 2.78 9.01 -3.65
CA ALA A 12 1.45 9.52 -4.01
C ALA A 12 1.11 10.79 -3.23
N ALA A 13 1.26 10.77 -1.90
CA ALA A 13 0.99 11.93 -1.06
C ALA A 13 1.93 13.10 -1.36
N LYS A 14 3.24 12.84 -1.50
CA LYS A 14 4.26 13.87 -1.80
C LYS A 14 3.95 14.61 -3.11
N LEU A 15 3.56 13.89 -4.16
CA LEU A 15 3.27 14.48 -5.46
C LEU A 15 1.86 15.10 -5.54
N ALA A 16 0.91 14.61 -4.75
CA ALA A 16 -0.45 15.12 -4.68
C ALA A 16 -0.64 16.29 -3.68
N GLU A 17 0.40 16.67 -2.94
CA GLU A 17 0.37 17.74 -1.93
C GLU A 17 -0.28 19.06 -2.39
N PRO A 18 -0.20 19.48 -3.69
CA PRO A 18 -0.90 20.68 -4.17
C PRO A 18 -2.44 20.60 -4.14
N LEU A 19 -3.05 19.41 -3.97
CA LEU A 19 -4.50 19.17 -4.14
C LEU A 19 -5.25 18.81 -2.84
N ARG A 20 -4.78 19.28 -1.67
CA ARG A 20 -5.25 18.83 -0.32
C ARG A 20 -6.74 18.47 -0.22
N GLY A 21 -6.96 17.19 0.10
CA GLY A 21 -8.27 16.54 0.27
C GLY A 21 -8.18 15.01 0.34
N ALA A 22 -7.07 14.43 -0.13
CA ALA A 22 -6.83 12.99 -0.03
C ALA A 22 -6.64 12.55 1.43
N ARG A 23 -7.39 11.52 1.84
CA ARG A 23 -7.30 10.88 3.15
C ARG A 23 -5.83 10.64 3.50
N THR A 24 -5.33 11.33 4.53
CA THR A 24 -3.95 11.17 4.98
C THR A 24 -3.73 9.72 5.38
N TRP A 25 -2.79 9.05 4.70
CA TRP A 25 -2.42 7.70 5.06
C TRP A 25 -1.86 7.70 6.48
N ARG A 26 -2.42 6.85 7.35
CA ARG A 26 -1.90 6.62 8.70
C ARG A 26 -1.62 5.13 8.91
N PRO A 27 -0.61 4.76 9.69
CA PRO A 27 -0.39 3.37 10.08
C PRO A 27 -1.58 2.79 10.84
N ALA A 28 -1.92 1.53 10.59
CA ALA A 28 -2.93 0.80 11.36
C ALA A 28 -2.45 0.58 12.80
N ARG A 29 -3.33 0.83 13.77
CA ARG A 29 -3.10 0.54 15.19
C ARG A 29 -3.32 -0.94 15.49
N ARG A 30 -3.00 -1.33 16.73
CA ARG A 30 -3.11 -2.72 17.17
C ARG A 30 -4.54 -3.25 17.02
N ASP A 31 -5.54 -2.46 17.39
CA ASP A 31 -6.91 -2.95 17.58
C ASP A 31 -7.89 -2.38 16.53
N ASP A 32 -7.38 -1.71 15.48
CA ASP A 32 -8.20 -1.05 14.46
C ASP A 32 -9.16 -2.04 13.74
N LEU A 33 -8.72 -3.29 13.51
CA LEU A 33 -9.57 -4.30 12.85
C LEU A 33 -10.69 -4.77 13.78
N GLU A 34 -10.36 -5.04 15.03
CA GLU A 34 -11.28 -5.45 16.08
C GLU A 34 -12.35 -4.37 16.32
N GLU A 35 -11.94 -3.10 16.40
CA GLU A 35 -12.86 -1.97 16.51
C GLU A 35 -13.81 -1.85 15.31
N VAL A 36 -13.32 -2.07 14.08
CA VAL A 36 -14.15 -2.07 12.88
C VAL A 36 -15.18 -3.20 12.93
N ALA A 37 -14.78 -4.41 13.30
CA ALA A 37 -15.70 -5.55 13.40
C ALA A 37 -16.78 -5.33 14.45
N LEU A 38 -16.42 -4.81 15.63
CA LEU A 38 -17.38 -4.48 16.70
C LEU A 38 -18.37 -3.40 16.25
N ARG A 39 -17.91 -2.34 15.58
CA ARG A 39 -18.81 -1.30 15.02
C ARG A 39 -19.73 -1.84 13.94
N ALA A 40 -19.34 -2.90 13.24
CA ALA A 40 -20.15 -3.59 12.26
C ALA A 40 -21.11 -4.64 12.87
N GLY A 41 -21.13 -4.79 14.20
CA GLY A 41 -21.97 -5.79 14.89
C GLY A 41 -21.45 -7.23 14.78
N LEU A 42 -20.20 -7.41 14.36
CA LEU A 42 -19.56 -8.72 14.28
C LEU A 42 -18.85 -9.06 15.59
N ARG A 43 -18.74 -10.35 15.89
CA ARG A 43 -18.00 -10.85 17.06
C ARG A 43 -16.60 -11.32 16.64
N PRO A 44 -15.51 -10.64 17.07
CA PRO A 44 -14.15 -11.12 16.86
C PRO A 44 -13.95 -12.54 17.43
N ASP A 45 -13.34 -13.42 16.64
CA ASP A 45 -13.14 -14.85 16.97
C ASP A 45 -11.67 -15.29 16.83
N GLY A 46 -10.84 -14.48 16.20
CA GLY A 46 -9.40 -14.74 16.09
C GLY A 46 -8.71 -13.67 15.26
N SER A 47 -7.41 -13.50 15.45
CA SER A 47 -6.60 -12.62 14.62
C SER A 47 -5.23 -13.22 14.37
N GLY A 48 -4.57 -12.74 13.34
CA GLY A 48 -3.23 -13.19 13.03
C GLY A 48 -2.51 -12.26 12.08
N ARG A 49 -1.36 -12.75 11.59
CA ARG A 49 -0.54 -12.06 10.60
C ARG A 49 -0.25 -13.00 9.45
N VAL A 50 -0.23 -12.45 8.25
CA VAL A 50 0.09 -13.19 7.02
C VAL A 50 1.21 -12.48 6.29
N ALA A 51 2.20 -13.24 5.84
CA ALA A 51 3.19 -12.75 4.89
C ALA A 51 2.50 -12.60 3.52
N CYS A 52 2.43 -11.37 3.02
CA CYS A 52 1.79 -11.04 1.75
C CYS A 52 2.74 -10.15 0.93
N PRO A 53 3.90 -10.69 0.53
CA PRO A 53 4.87 -9.94 -0.25
C PRO A 53 4.27 -9.51 -1.59
N PHE A 54 4.60 -8.29 -2.03
CA PHE A 54 4.29 -7.85 -3.37
C PHE A 54 5.47 -8.18 -4.27
N GLY A 55 5.28 -9.15 -5.16
CA GLY A 55 6.25 -9.59 -6.14
C GLY A 55 5.85 -9.17 -7.54
N TYR A 56 6.81 -8.67 -8.30
CA TYR A 56 6.63 -8.31 -9.71
C TYR A 56 7.80 -8.83 -10.54
N ALA A 57 7.51 -9.17 -11.80
CA ALA A 57 8.51 -9.68 -12.74
C ALA A 57 9.66 -8.69 -12.98
N ASP A 58 9.35 -7.40 -13.01
CA ASP A 58 10.29 -6.31 -13.23
C ASP A 58 9.74 -4.98 -12.68
N THR A 59 10.57 -3.93 -12.72
CA THR A 59 10.19 -2.58 -12.27
C THR A 59 9.00 -2.02 -13.04
N ASP A 60 8.93 -2.23 -14.35
CA ASP A 60 7.83 -1.69 -15.16
C ASP A 60 6.49 -2.33 -14.77
N SER A 61 6.49 -3.63 -14.46
CA SER A 61 5.35 -4.37 -13.97
C SER A 61 4.96 -3.91 -12.57
N ALA A 62 5.93 -3.63 -11.70
CA ALA A 62 5.69 -3.03 -10.39
C ALA A 62 5.04 -1.64 -10.50
N VAL A 63 5.54 -0.76 -11.38
CA VAL A 63 4.96 0.56 -11.63
C VAL A 63 3.52 0.43 -12.13
N ARG A 64 3.26 -0.44 -13.12
CA ARG A 64 1.89 -0.67 -13.62
C ARG A 64 0.95 -1.18 -12.51
N GLY A 65 1.41 -2.14 -11.71
CA GLY A 65 0.63 -2.71 -10.61
C GLY A 65 0.35 -1.72 -9.48
N LEU A 66 1.28 -0.82 -9.17
CA LEU A 66 1.08 0.22 -8.17
C LEU A 66 0.15 1.32 -8.67
N VAL A 67 0.28 1.73 -9.93
CA VAL A 67 -0.60 2.74 -10.54
C VAL A 67 -2.04 2.22 -10.66
N SER A 68 -2.25 0.93 -10.94
CA SER A 68 -3.60 0.36 -11.07
C SER A 68 -4.40 0.33 -9.76
N THR A 69 -3.77 0.61 -8.61
CA THR A 69 -4.45 0.75 -7.32
C THR A 69 -5.34 2.00 -7.23
N GLY A 70 -5.17 2.97 -8.14
CA GLY A 70 -5.81 4.28 -8.10
C GLY A 70 -5.25 5.23 -7.02
N LEU A 71 -4.35 4.75 -6.15
CA LEU A 71 -3.75 5.56 -5.08
C LEU A 71 -2.91 6.73 -5.61
N PHE A 72 -2.46 6.65 -6.86
CA PHE A 72 -1.61 7.65 -7.51
C PHE A 72 -2.39 8.61 -8.42
N ASP A 73 -3.71 8.46 -8.56
CA ASP A 73 -4.50 9.25 -9.51
C ASP A 73 -4.41 10.76 -9.24
N ALA A 74 -4.46 11.16 -7.97
CA ALA A 74 -4.29 12.56 -7.58
C ALA A 74 -2.88 13.08 -7.89
N ALA A 75 -1.85 12.25 -7.73
CA ALA A 75 -0.47 12.61 -8.08
C ALA A 75 -0.30 12.77 -9.59
N VAL A 76 -0.93 11.88 -10.38
CA VAL A 76 -0.96 11.98 -11.84
C VAL A 76 -1.68 13.24 -12.29
N ALA A 77 -2.80 13.59 -11.66
CA ALA A 77 -3.55 14.81 -11.97
C ALA A 77 -2.78 16.09 -11.59
N ALA A 78 -2.03 16.08 -10.48
CA ALA A 78 -1.23 17.22 -10.04
C ALA A 78 0.08 17.41 -10.84
N THR A 79 0.60 16.32 -11.43
CA THR A 79 1.85 16.31 -12.19
C THR A 79 1.59 15.72 -13.58
N ASP A 80 2.07 14.51 -13.85
CA ASP A 80 1.73 13.70 -15.01
C ASP A 80 2.16 12.24 -14.78
N ARG A 81 1.77 11.34 -15.70
CA ARG A 81 2.11 9.91 -15.60
C ARG A 81 3.61 9.62 -15.66
N LYS A 82 4.39 10.39 -16.42
CA LYS A 82 5.84 10.17 -16.56
C LYS A 82 6.54 10.53 -15.24
N GLN A 83 6.16 11.65 -14.63
CA GLN A 83 6.70 12.07 -13.34
C GLN A 83 6.38 11.07 -12.23
N VAL A 84 5.14 10.58 -12.16
CA VAL A 84 4.75 9.53 -11.19
C VAL A 84 5.53 8.23 -11.44
N ALA A 85 5.64 7.78 -12.70
CA ALA A 85 6.38 6.58 -13.04
C ALA A 85 7.86 6.68 -12.66
N LYS A 86 8.49 7.85 -12.89
CA LYS A 86 9.87 8.12 -12.49
C LYS A 86 10.05 7.97 -10.97
N GLU A 87 9.25 8.67 -10.17
CA GLU A 87 9.38 8.64 -8.71
C GLU A 87 9.07 7.25 -8.14
N LEU A 88 8.14 6.51 -8.75
CA LEU A 88 7.89 5.12 -8.42
C LEU A 88 9.10 4.24 -8.71
N THR A 89 9.66 4.31 -9.91
CA THR A 89 10.89 3.59 -10.28
C THR A 89 12.02 3.90 -9.31
N GLU A 90 12.23 5.17 -8.96
CA GLU A 90 13.23 5.57 -7.99
C GLU A 90 13.00 4.93 -6.61
N SER A 91 11.75 4.97 -6.12
CA SER A 91 11.39 4.39 -4.82
C SER A 91 11.48 2.85 -4.78
N LEU A 92 11.47 2.18 -5.94
CA LEU A 92 11.51 0.73 -6.04
C LEU A 92 12.94 0.16 -6.02
N HIS A 93 13.98 0.97 -6.22
CA HIS A 93 15.37 0.51 -6.23
C HIS A 93 15.76 -0.37 -5.03
N PRO A 94 15.41 -0.06 -3.77
CA PRO A 94 15.76 -0.89 -2.62
C PRO A 94 15.12 -2.29 -2.63
N TYR A 95 14.09 -2.49 -3.44
CA TYR A 95 13.30 -3.72 -3.51
C TYR A 95 13.59 -4.54 -4.78
N ARG A 96 14.41 -4.01 -5.68
CA ARG A 96 14.83 -4.72 -6.89
C ARG A 96 15.92 -5.73 -6.55
N ARG A 97 15.74 -6.96 -7.02
CA ARG A 97 16.71 -8.05 -6.88
C ARG A 97 17.69 -8.08 -8.07
N PRO A 98 18.82 -8.79 -7.94
CA PRO A 98 19.81 -8.90 -9.02
C PRO A 98 19.24 -9.51 -10.32
N ASP A 99 18.23 -10.39 -10.21
CA ASP A 99 17.53 -11.02 -11.34
C ASP A 99 16.53 -10.09 -12.04
N GLY A 100 16.42 -8.83 -11.60
CA GLY A 100 15.50 -7.84 -12.16
C GLY A 100 14.11 -7.84 -11.53
N THR A 101 13.75 -8.86 -10.75
CA THR A 101 12.45 -8.91 -10.06
C THR A 101 12.36 -7.86 -8.97
N VAL A 102 11.13 -7.43 -8.66
CA VAL A 102 10.85 -6.52 -7.54
C VAL A 102 10.14 -7.30 -6.44
N TRP A 103 10.64 -7.18 -5.21
CA TRP A 103 10.09 -7.87 -4.05
C TRP A 103 9.98 -6.94 -2.83
N MET A 104 8.75 -6.58 -2.48
CA MET A 104 8.45 -5.80 -1.29
C MET A 104 7.89 -6.73 -0.19
N PRO A 105 8.62 -6.95 0.91
CA PRO A 105 8.14 -7.79 2.00
C PRO A 105 7.04 -7.06 2.79
N ASN A 106 5.80 -7.55 2.73
CA ASN A 106 4.70 -7.05 3.54
C ASN A 106 4.14 -8.14 4.44
N VAL A 107 3.75 -7.74 5.65
CA VAL A 107 3.05 -8.55 6.65
C VAL A 107 1.81 -7.80 7.10
N PHE A 108 0.65 -8.29 6.68
CA PHE A 108 -0.65 -7.71 7.02
C PHE A 108 -1.28 -8.43 8.20
N ARG A 109 -2.16 -7.73 8.92
CA ARG A 109 -3.01 -8.34 9.93
C ARG A 109 -4.31 -8.79 9.29
N TYR A 110 -4.85 -9.89 9.79
CA TYR A 110 -6.21 -10.32 9.49
C TYR A 110 -6.98 -10.53 10.79
N LEU A 111 -8.30 -10.44 10.68
CA LEU A 111 -9.25 -10.71 11.73
C LEU A 111 -10.28 -11.71 11.20
N ILE A 112 -10.58 -12.73 11.98
CA ILE A 112 -11.71 -13.64 11.80
C ILE A 112 -12.80 -13.16 12.76
N ALA A 113 -14.00 -12.94 12.24
CA ALA A 113 -15.16 -12.55 13.04
C ALA A 113 -16.38 -13.38 12.62
N ARG A 114 -17.31 -13.57 13.55
CA ARG A 114 -18.57 -14.28 13.34
C ARG A 114 -19.74 -13.31 13.30
N VAL A 115 -20.76 -13.69 12.54
CA VAL A 115 -22.09 -13.10 12.70
C VAL A 115 -22.67 -13.62 14.03
N PRO A 116 -23.32 -12.76 14.84
CA PRO A 116 -23.93 -13.15 16.11
C PRO A 116 -24.92 -14.31 15.99
#